data_AF-A0A4U0YY92-F1
#
_entry.id   AF-A0A4U0YY92-F1
#
_cell.length_a   1.000
_cell.length_b   1.000
_cell.length_c   1.000
_cell.angle_alpha   90.00
_cell.angle_beta   90.00
_cell.angle_gamma   90.00
#
_symmetry.space_group_name_H-M   'P 1'
#
loop_
_entity.id
_entity.type
_entity.pdbx_description
1 polymer ?
#
loop_
_entity_poly.entity_id
_entity_poly.type
_entity_poly.pdbx_seq_one_letter_code
_entity_poly.pdbx_strand_id
1 'polypeptide(L)' 'MNNSKIWLVVNPSLGVPLLLGTVAVSSFAVHYAIVTQTPWLADYYEGAANAAPAPLVVAAPAPAAEAPAPEAVVTEAAA' A
#
# COMPACT_ATOMS: atom_id res chain seq x y z
N MET A 1 -2.88 -25.91 -8.57
CA MET A 1 -3.62 -26.27 -7.35
C MET A 1 -4.08 -27.73 -7.46
N ASN A 2 -3.25 -28.69 -7.06
CA ASN A 2 -3.50 -30.13 -7.14
C ASN A 2 -3.58 -30.80 -5.76
N ASN A 3 -3.77 -30.00 -4.69
CA ASN A 3 -3.66 -30.43 -3.30
C ASN A 3 -5.00 -30.83 -2.64
N SER A 4 -6.09 -30.96 -3.39
CA SER A 4 -7.42 -31.30 -2.84
C SER A 4 -7.44 -32.66 -2.11
N LYS A 5 -6.46 -33.54 -2.39
CA LYS A 5 -6.29 -34.83 -1.71
C LYS A 5 -5.87 -34.71 -0.24
N ILE A 6 -5.50 -33.52 0.25
CA ILE A 6 -5.14 -33.28 1.66
C ILE A 6 -6.28 -33.67 2.63
N TRP A 7 -7.54 -33.56 2.18
CA TRP A 7 -8.71 -33.90 2.98
C TRP A 7 -8.95 -35.41 3.15
N LEU A 8 -8.17 -36.26 2.47
CA LEU A 8 -8.16 -37.71 2.73
C LEU A 8 -7.31 -38.08 3.94
N VAL A 9 -6.40 -37.19 4.35
CA VAL A 9 -5.47 -37.41 5.48
C VAL A 9 -5.76 -36.48 6.66
N VAL A 10 -6.48 -35.39 6.45
CA VAL A 10 -6.90 -34.45 7.48
C VAL A 10 -8.42 -34.28 7.43
N ASN A 11 -9.09 -34.40 8.58
CA ASN A 11 -10.54 -34.20 8.63
C ASN A 11 -10.89 -32.73 8.33
N PRO A 12 -11.76 -32.45 7.33
CA PRO A 12 -12.08 -31.09 6.92
C PRO A 12 -12.78 -30.25 7.98
N SER A 13 -13.57 -30.88 8.85
CA SER A 13 -14.29 -30.16 9.92
C SER A 13 -13.35 -29.61 11.00
N LEU A 14 -12.14 -30.14 11.14
CA LEU A 14 -11.11 -29.61 12.04
C LEU A 14 -10.03 -28.83 11.29
N GLY A 15 -9.62 -29.30 10.11
CA GLY A 15 -8.54 -28.66 9.35
C GLY A 15 -8.92 -27.31 8.76
N VAL A 16 -10.16 -27.14 8.25
CA VAL A 16 -10.60 -25.85 7.70
C VAL A 16 -10.70 -24.78 8.79
N PRO A 17 -11.36 -25.03 9.95
CA PRO A 17 -11.41 -24.03 11.01
C PRO A 17 -10.03 -23.74 11.60
N LEU A 18 -9.15 -24.73 11.72
CA LEU A 18 -7.78 -24.51 12.21
C LEU A 18 -6.97 -23.63 11.24
N LEU A 19 -7.08 -23.89 9.94
CA LEU A 19 -6.41 -23.08 8.92
C LEU A 19 -6.91 -21.63 8.95
N LEU A 20 -8.22 -21.41 8.95
CA LEU A 20 -8.77 -20.05 9.02
C LEU A 20 -8.49 -19.37 10.37
N GLY A 21 -8.53 -20.13 11.46
CA GLY A 21 -8.23 -19.64 12.81
C GLY A 21 -6.78 -19.18 12.95
N THR A 22 -5.82 -19.97 12.50
CA THR A 22 -4.39 -19.61 12.55
C THR A 22 -4.09 -18.39 11.69
N VAL A 23 -4.69 -18.28 10.50
CA VAL A 23 -4.55 -17.10 9.63
C VAL A 23 -5.16 -15.84 10.28
N ALA A 24 -6.31 -15.98 10.95
CA ALA A 24 -6.91 -14.86 11.68
C ALA A 24 -6.00 -14.40 12.84
N VAL A 25 -5.49 -15.34 13.64
CA VAL A 25 -4.59 -15.05 14.77
C VAL A 25 -3.29 -14.41 14.27
N SER A 26 -2.69 -14.92 13.19
CA SER A 26 -1.46 -14.35 12.65
C SER A 26 -1.66 -12.93 12.10
N SER A 27 -2.79 -12.67 11.43
CA SER A 27 -3.14 -11.32 10.97
C SER A 27 -3.25 -10.35 12.14
N PHE A 28 -3.97 -10.71 13.20
CA PHE A 28 -4.08 -9.88 14.40
C PHE A 28 -2.74 -9.67 15.10
N ALA A 29 -1.88 -10.69 15.15
CA ALA A 29 -0.55 -10.56 15.75
C ALA A 29 0.33 -9.55 15.01
N VAL A 30 0.30 -9.57 13.67
CA VAL A 30 1.05 -8.60 12.86
C VAL A 30 0.50 -7.18 13.05
N HIS A 31 -0.82 -7.00 13.05
CA HIS A 31 -1.42 -5.68 13.29
C HIS A 31 -1.09 -5.16 14.69
N TYR A 32 -1.15 -6.02 15.71
CA TYR A 32 -0.77 -5.66 17.07
C TYR A 32 0.71 -5.25 17.17
N ALA A 33 1.60 -5.95 16.47
CA ALA A 33 3.01 -5.59 16.40
C ALA A 33 3.21 -4.22 15.74
N ILE A 34 2.50 -3.92 14.65
CA ILE A 34 2.60 -2.61 13.98
C ILE A 34 2.11 -1.48 14.90
N VAL A 35 0.96 -1.66 15.57
CA VAL A 35 0.41 -0.66 16.50
C VAL A 35 1.36 -0.35 17.65
N THR A 36 2.06 -1.37 18.18
CA THR A 36 2.91 -1.19 19.37
C THR A 36 4.33 -0.76 19.05
N GLN A 37 4.87 -1.13 17.88
CA GLN A 37 6.27 -0.88 17.53
C GLN A 37 6.44 0.33 16.59
N THR A 38 5.37 0.88 16.01
CA THR A 38 5.47 1.99 15.05
C THR A 38 4.65 3.20 15.48
N PRO A 39 5.23 4.43 15.48
CA PRO A 39 4.57 5.62 15.99
C PRO A 39 3.49 6.17 15.07
N TRP A 40 3.68 6.05 13.74
CA TRP A 40 2.77 6.66 12.75
C TRP A 40 1.33 6.14 12.82
N LEU A 41 1.12 4.90 13.27
CA LEU A 41 -0.21 4.31 13.36
C LEU A 41 -0.97 4.83 14.60
N ALA A 42 -0.26 5.14 15.69
CA ALA A 42 -0.85 5.83 16.83
C ALA A 42 -1.26 7.26 16.45
N ASP A 43 -0.36 7.99 15.77
CA ASP A 43 -0.64 9.34 15.25
C ASP A 43 -1.84 9.34 14.28
N TYR A 44 -1.97 8.30 13.45
CA TYR A 44 -3.12 8.12 12.57
C TYR A 44 -4.45 7.96 13.34
N TYR A 45 -4.46 7.21 14.45
CA TYR A 45 -5.66 7.02 15.27
C TYR A 45 -5.99 8.23 16.16
N GLU A 46 -4.99 9.01 16.57
CA GLU A 46 -5.20 10.31 17.24
C GLU A 46 -5.84 11.35 16.31
N GLY A 47 -5.70 11.17 14.99
CA GLY A 47 -6.30 12.04 13.99
C GLY A 47 -5.70 13.45 14.03
N ALA A 48 -6.50 14.47 13.70
CA ALA A 48 -6.03 15.86 13.65
C ALA A 48 -5.82 16.51 15.04
N ALA A 49 -5.91 15.76 16.15
CA ALA A 49 -5.78 16.29 17.50
C ALA A 49 -4.40 16.91 17.79
N ASN A 50 -3.35 16.45 17.06
CA ASN A 50 -2.00 17.01 17.10
C ASN A 50 -1.58 17.66 15.76
N ALA A 51 -2.54 17.96 14.87
CA ALA A 51 -2.23 18.63 13.61
C ALA A 51 -1.81 20.08 13.87
N ALA A 52 -0.51 20.33 13.94
CA ALA A 52 0.02 21.66 13.71
C ALA A 52 -0.54 22.17 12.36
N PRO A 53 -1.01 23.43 12.27
CA PRO A 53 -1.56 23.96 11.03
C PRO A 53 -0.55 23.74 9.90
N ALA A 54 -0.98 23.05 8.85
CA ALA A 54 -0.13 22.79 7.70
C ALA A 54 0.39 24.13 7.16
N PRO A 55 1.71 24.31 6.95
CA PRO A 55 2.18 25.49 6.24
C PRO A 55 1.51 25.48 4.86
N LEU A 56 0.87 26.61 4.53
CA LEU A 56 0.27 26.82 3.22
C LEU A 56 1.37 26.65 2.17
N VAL A 57 1.41 25.48 1.54
CA VAL A 57 2.20 25.30 0.32
C VAL A 57 1.44 26.07 -0.74
N VAL A 58 1.87 27.31 -0.99
CA VAL A 58 1.56 28.00 -2.23
C VAL A 58 2.09 27.09 -3.34
N ALA A 59 1.18 26.47 -4.07
CA ALA A 59 1.52 25.71 -5.26
C ALA A 59 2.32 26.64 -6.18
N ALA A 60 3.59 26.31 -6.41
CA ALA A 60 4.34 26.90 -7.51
C ALA A 60 3.55 26.66 -8.80
N PRO A 61 3.42 27.64 -9.70
CA PRO A 61 2.64 27.48 -10.92
C PRO A 61 3.20 26.30 -11.71
N ALA A 62 2.33 25.33 -11.99
CA ALA A 62 2.67 24.17 -12.80
C ALA A 62 3.10 24.64 -14.20
N PRO A 63 4.26 24.21 -14.73
CA PRO A 63 4.53 24.37 -16.14
C PRO A 63 3.53 23.51 -16.90
N ALA A 64 2.74 24.16 -17.77
CA ALA A 64 1.83 23.49 -18.68
C ALA A 64 2.59 22.41 -19.46
N ALA A 65 2.12 21.17 -19.35
CA ALA A 65 2.56 20.08 -20.19
C ALA A 65 1.93 20.26 -21.58
N GLU A 66 2.70 20.77 -22.54
CA GLU A 66 2.41 20.57 -23.96
C GLU A 66 2.93 19.16 -24.32
N ALA A 67 2.00 18.24 -24.62
CA ALA A 67 2.27 16.89 -25.11
C ALA A 67 2.80 16.94 -26.57
N PRO A 68 3.36 15.82 -27.10
CA PRO A 68 4.47 15.82 -28.06
C PRO A 68 4.09 16.21 -29.50
N ALA A 69 5.12 16.72 -30.19
CA ALA A 69 5.20 17.28 -31.53
C ALA A 69 4.41 16.57 -32.66
N PRO A 70 4.07 17.35 -33.71
CA PRO A 70 4.30 16.91 -35.08
C PRO A 70 5.58 17.58 -35.65
N GLU A 71 6.45 16.72 -36.17
CA GLU A 71 7.65 17.06 -36.94
C GLU A 71 7.36 18.11 -38.03
N ALA A 72 8.16 19.18 -38.04
CA ALA A 72 8.40 19.99 -39.24
C ALA A 72 9.77 20.66 -39.18
N VAL A 73 10.76 19.94 -39.72
CA VAL A 73 11.78 20.40 -40.69
C VAL A 73 12.67 21.63 -40.39
N VAL A 74 13.95 21.44 -40.77
CA VAL A 74 15.03 22.41 -41.08
C VAL A 74 15.64 23.15 -39.87
N THR A 75 16.96 23.20 -39.61
CA THR A 75 18.16 23.20 -40.46
C THR A 75 19.39 22.64 -39.72
N GLU A 76 20.10 21.82 -40.48
CA GLU A 76 21.50 21.39 -40.48
C GLU A 76 22.60 22.33 -39.93
N ALA A 77 23.65 21.67 -39.39
CA ALA A 77 25.07 22.04 -39.27
C ALA A 77 25.53 23.19 -38.34
N ALA A 78 26.37 22.85 -37.35
CA ALA A 78 27.82 23.01 -37.44
C ALA A 78 28.51 22.89 -36.07
N ALA A 79 29.45 21.92 -35.96
CA ALA A 79 30.74 21.94 -35.25
C ALA A 79 31.08 20.56 -34.67
#